data_AF-A0A816GX51-F1
#
_entry.id   AF-A0A816GX51-F1
#
_cell.length_a   1.000
_cell.length_b   1.000
_cell.length_c   1.000
_cell.angle_alpha   90.00
_cell.angle_beta   90.00
_cell.angle_gamma   90.00
#
_symmetry.space_group_name_H-M   'P 1'
#
loop_
_entity.id
_entity.type
_entity.pdbx_description
1 polymer ?
#
loop_
_entity_poly.entity_id
_entity_poly.type
_entity_poly.pdbx_seq_one_letter_code
_entity_poly.pdbx_strand_id
1 'polypeptide(L)' 'MAVNRQPSIQKSRKLVVVGDGMSGKTCLLFAFKNDEFSSDHVPTIFDTYVAEIEVDGKT' A
#
# COMPACT_ATOMS: atom_id res chain seq x y z
N MET A 1 -13.64 11.44 34.52
CA MET A 1 -14.32 10.87 33.34
C MET A 1 -13.26 10.15 32.53
N ALA A 2 -13.20 8.82 32.61
CA ALA A 2 -12.26 8.04 31.82
C ALA A 2 -12.85 7.84 30.42
N VAL A 3 -12.19 8.35 29.39
CA VAL A 3 -12.51 8.03 27.99
C VAL A 3 -12.15 6.56 27.79
N ASN A 4 -13.17 5.71 27.68
CA ASN A 4 -13.01 4.29 27.39
C ASN A 4 -12.76 4.15 25.88
N ARG A 5 -11.50 4.27 25.46
CA ARG A 5 -11.11 4.10 24.04
C ARG A 5 -11.17 2.61 23.72
N GLN A 6 -12.26 2.15 23.09
CA GLN A 6 -12.31 0.81 22.53
C GLN A 6 -11.16 0.64 21.52
N PRO A 7 -10.40 -0.46 21.54
CA PRO A 7 -9.36 -0.69 20.55
C PRO A 7 -10.03 -0.83 19.18
N SER A 8 -9.75 0.12 18.28
CA SER A 8 -10.17 0.05 16.89
C SER A 8 -9.51 -1.17 16.26
N ILE A 9 -10.32 -2.14 15.82
CA ILE A 9 -9.83 -3.29 15.05
C ILE A 9 -9.17 -2.74 13.79
N GLN A 10 -7.85 -2.81 13.69
CA GLN A 10 -7.14 -2.47 12.46
C GLN A 10 -7.58 -3.42 11.35
N LYS A 11 -8.14 -2.88 10.27
CA LYS A 11 -8.66 -3.68 9.16
C LYS A 11 -7.52 -4.04 8.21
N SER A 12 -7.03 -5.28 8.30
CA SER A 12 -6.13 -5.82 7.29
C SER A 12 -6.87 -6.03 5.95
N ARG A 13 -6.28 -5.56 4.86
CA ARG A 13 -6.78 -5.74 3.48
C ARG A 13 -5.69 -6.36 2.61
N LYS A 14 -6.07 -7.26 1.71
CA LYS A 14 -5.19 -7.82 0.69
C LYS A 14 -5.55 -7.24 -0.68
N LEU A 15 -4.63 -6.50 -1.29
CA LEU A 15 -4.76 -5.96 -2.64
C LEU A 15 -3.91 -6.80 -3.61
N VAL A 16 -4.49 -7.17 -4.74
CA VAL A 16 -3.79 -7.84 -5.85
C VAL A 16 -4.00 -7.02 -7.11
N VAL A 17 -2.91 -6.64 -7.78
CA VAL A 17 -2.93 -5.85 -9.00
C VAL A 17 -2.50 -6.72 -10.17
N VAL A 18 -3.33 -6.79 -11.22
CA VAL A 18 -3.11 -7.62 -12.42
C VAL A 18 -3.18 -6.76 -13.69
N GLY A 19 -2.54 -7.22 -14.76
CA GLY A 19 -2.48 -6.53 -16.05
C GLY A 19 -1.25 -6.94 -16.86
N ASP A 20 -1.11 -6.42 -18.07
CA ASP A 20 -0.08 -6.83 -19.04
C ASP A 20 1.36 -6.55 -18.59
N GLY A 21 2.32 -7.20 -19.25
CA GLY A 21 3.73 -6.87 -19.08
C GLY A 21 3.99 -5.38 -19.33
N MET A 22 4.93 -4.78 -18.60
CA MET A 22 5.27 -3.34 -18.71
C MET A 22 4.13 -2.34 -18.40
N SER A 23 2.96 -2.78 -17.93
CA SER A 23 1.82 -1.88 -17.65
C SER A 23 1.99 -0.96 -16.42
N GLY A 24 3.18 -0.91 -15.81
CA GLY A 24 3.49 -0.02 -14.69
C GLY A 24 2.99 -0.45 -13.30
N LYS A 25 2.49 -1.68 -13.10
CA LYS A 25 1.95 -2.15 -11.80
C LYS A 25 2.95 -2.03 -10.64
N THR A 26 4.18 -2.50 -10.85
CA THR A 26 5.26 -2.41 -9.85
C THR A 26 5.57 -0.95 -9.53
N CYS A 27 5.63 -0.11 -10.57
CA CYS A 27 5.92 1.31 -10.42
C CYS A 27 4.81 2.05 -9.65
N LEU A 28 3.54 1.70 -9.90
CA LEU A 28 2.39 2.22 -9.15
C LEU A 28 2.48 1.86 -7.66
N LEU A 29 2.75 0.60 -7.33
CA LEU A 29 2.85 0.17 -5.92
C LEU A 29 4.07 0.80 -5.22
N PHE A 30 5.18 0.96 -5.94
CA PHE A 30 6.37 1.62 -5.43
C PHE A 30 6.11 3.10 -5.12
N ALA A 31 5.52 3.84 -6.07
CA ALA A 31 5.19 5.25 -5.89
C ALA A 31 4.18 5.45 -4.76
N PHE A 32 3.16 4.57 -4.66
CA PHE A 32 2.20 4.60 -3.56
C PHE A 32 2.85 4.42 -2.18
N LYS A 33 3.90 3.60 -2.09
CA LYS A 33 4.60 3.32 -0.83
C LYS A 33 5.60 4.42 -0.45
N ASN A 34 6.37 4.89 -1.43
CA ASN A 34 7.54 5.74 -1.18
C ASN A 34 7.31 7.23 -1.48
N ASP A 35 6.14 7.58 -2.02
CA ASP A 35 5.79 8.93 -2.50
C ASP A 35 6.79 9.48 -3.56
N GLU A 36 7.52 8.57 -4.21
CA GLU A 36 8.53 8.87 -5.22
C GLU A 36 8.43 7.89 -6.40
N PHE A 37 8.63 8.42 -7.60
CA PHE A 37 8.73 7.63 -8.83
C PHE A 37 10.20 7.50 -9.24
N SER A 38 10.75 6.28 -9.20
CA SER A 38 12.09 6.02 -9.72
C SER A 38 12.06 5.80 -11.23
N SER A 39 12.92 6.50 -11.96
CA SER A 39 13.14 6.28 -13.40
C SER A 39 13.88 4.97 -13.69
N ASP A 40 14.59 4.43 -12.70
CA ASP A 40 15.42 3.25 -12.85
C ASP A 40 14.55 2.03 -12.54
N HIS A 41 13.94 1.50 -13.58
CA HIS A 41 12.99 0.41 -13.50
C HIS A 41 13.70 -0.91 -13.20
N VAL A 42 14.19 -1.11 -11.98
CA VAL A 42 14.77 -2.39 -11.53
C VAL A 42 13.62 -3.40 -11.42
N PRO A 43 13.58 -4.48 -12.24
CA PRO A 43 12.50 -5.45 -12.19
C PRO A 43 12.63 -6.30 -10.93
N THR A 44 11.83 -6.02 -9.91
CA THR A 44 11.78 -6.87 -8.72
C THR A 44 10.96 -8.12 -9.01
N ILE A 45 11.55 -9.29 -8.77
CA ILE A 45 10.95 -10.58 -9.14
C ILE A 45 9.66 -10.83 -8.34
N PHE A 46 9.55 -10.34 -7.10
CA PHE A 46 8.33 -10.26 -6.30
C PHE A 46 8.54 -9.27 -5.13
N ASP A 47 7.55 -8.43 -4.82
CA ASP A 47 7.50 -7.68 -3.55
C ASP A 47 6.12 -7.83 -2.90
N THR A 48 6.11 -8.13 -1.60
CA THR A 48 4.92 -7.99 -0.75
C THR A 48 5.10 -6.74 0.09
N TYR A 49 4.24 -5.74 -0.13
CA TYR A 49 4.25 -4.52 0.65
C TYR A 49 3.15 -4.52 1.70
N VAL A 50 3.49 -4.11 2.91
CA VAL A 50 2.55 -3.76 3.97
C VAL A 50 2.65 -2.25 4.16
N ALA A 51 1.52 -1.56 4.04
CA ALA A 51 1.41 -0.13 4.28
C ALA A 51 0.20 0.12 5.17
N GLU A 52 0.35 0.97 6.18
CA GLU A 52 -0.76 1.53 6.93
C GLU A 52 -1.26 2.76 6.16
N ILE A 53 -2.56 2.80 5.87
CA ILE A 53 -3.17 3.87 5.10
C ILE A 53 -4.43 4.35 5.80
N GLU A 54 -4.63 5.66 5.83
CA GLU A 54 -5.88 6.24 6.32
C GLU A 54 -6.90 6.30 5.18
N VAL A 55 -8.08 5.71 5.39
CA VAL A 55 -9.19 5.72 4.44
C VAL A 55 -10.40 6.33 5.13
N ASP A 56 -10.97 7.38 4.55
CA ASP A 56 -12.17 8.07 5.07
C ASP A 56 -12.04 8.51 6.55
N GLY A 57 -10.86 8.99 6.96
CA GLY A 57 -10.62 9.40 8.35
C GLY A 57 -10.35 8.25 9.32
N LYS A 58 -10.12 7.03 8.81
CA LYS A 58 -9.93 5.80 9.61
C LYS A 58 -8.68 5.06 9.17
N THR A 59 -7.79 4.82 10.12
CA THR A 59 -6.57 4.01 9.96
C THR A 59 -6.86 2.52 10.11
#